data_AF-A6Q980-F1
#
_entry.id   AF-A6Q980-F1
#
_cell.length_a   1.000
_cell.length_b   1.000
_cell.length_c   1.000
_cell.angle_alpha   90.00
_cell.angle_beta   90.00
_cell.angle_gamma   90.00
#
_symmetry.space_group_name_H-M   'P 1'
#
loop_
_entity.id
_entity.type
_entity.pdbx_description
1 polymer ?
#
loop_
_entity_poly.entity_id
_entity_poly.type
_entity_poly.pdbx_seq_one_letter_code
_entity_poly.pdbx_strand_id
1 'polypeptide(L)'
;MKTTAYLLTILAIAATFYFAVISMGDKFNMKGLAIIFAVVIPYFLGLGLLFWVKSRTAVITASAVMIILSMLGTYMLYSSIILHPDAQSGLVFFVLPVYQFPIILITAVFAFFMERKAVS
;
A
#
# COMPACT_ATOMS: atom_id res chain seq x y z
N MET A 1 -6.46 -1.47 18.59
CA MET A 1 -5.58 -0.66 17.71
C MET A 1 -5.19 -1.42 16.45
N LYS A 2 -4.56 -2.61 16.56
CA LYS A 2 -4.23 -3.44 15.39
C LYS A 2 -5.44 -3.76 14.50
N THR A 3 -6.60 -4.10 15.09
CA THR A 3 -7.83 -4.38 14.34
C THR A 3 -8.23 -3.24 13.40
N THR A 4 -8.20 -1.99 13.88
CA THR A 4 -8.49 -0.81 13.07
C THR A 4 -7.49 -0.66 11.93
N ALA A 5 -6.18 -0.82 12.21
CA ALA A 5 -5.13 -0.74 11.20
C ALA A 5 -5.26 -1.84 10.13
N TYR A 6 -5.63 -3.06 10.54
CA TYR A 6 -5.93 -4.15 9.63
C TYR A 6 -7.12 -3.83 8.73
N LEU A 7 -8.23 -3.39 9.32
CA LEU A 7 -9.43 -3.03 8.56
C LEU A 7 -9.14 -1.91 7.54
N LEU A 8 -8.42 -0.87 7.95
CA LEU A 8 -8.03 0.22 7.05
C LEU A 8 -7.12 -0.28 5.91
N THR A 9 -6.19 -1.18 6.21
CA THR A 9 -5.30 -1.75 5.19
C THR A 9 -6.06 -2.68 4.23
N ILE A 10 -7.03 -3.46 4.73
CA ILE A 10 -7.91 -4.29 3.90
C ILE A 10 -8.78 -3.42 2.99
N LEU A 11 -9.36 -2.34 3.53
CA LEU A 11 -10.12 -1.36 2.74
C LEU A 11 -9.24 -0.71 1.67
N ALA A 12 -7.98 -0.40 1.99
CA ALA A 12 -7.02 0.13 1.03
C ALA A 12 -6.68 -0.86 -0.08
N ILE A 13 -6.49 -2.14 0.25
CA ILE A 13 -6.31 -3.22 -0.72
C ILE A 13 -7.51 -3.28 -1.65
N ALA A 14 -8.73 -3.30 -1.10
CA ALA A 14 -9.97 -3.36 -1.88
C ALA A 14 -10.13 -2.14 -2.79
N ALA A 15 -9.90 -0.92 -2.27
CA ALA A 15 -9.97 0.32 -3.04
C ALA A 15 -8.92 0.35 -4.15
N THR A 16 -7.66 0.04 -3.83
CA THR A 16 -6.55 -0.02 -4.79
C THR A 16 -6.87 -1.03 -5.89
N PHE A 17 -7.31 -2.23 -5.53
CA PHE A 17 -7.67 -3.27 -6.49
C PHE A 17 -8.83 -2.81 -7.39
N TYR A 18 -9.88 -2.22 -6.81
CA TYR A 18 -11.02 -1.69 -7.55
C TYR A 18 -10.61 -0.62 -8.57
N PHE A 19 -9.87 0.41 -8.14
CA PHE A 19 -9.42 1.45 -9.06
C PHE A 19 -8.42 0.93 -10.09
N ALA A 20 -7.55 0.00 -9.71
CA ALA A 20 -6.61 -0.60 -10.64
C ALA A 20 -7.34 -1.42 -11.73
N VAL A 21 -8.36 -2.19 -11.38
CA VAL A 21 -9.21 -2.90 -12.37
C VAL A 21 -9.92 -1.92 -13.29
N ILE A 22 -10.56 -0.87 -12.75
CA ILE A 22 -11.28 0.13 -13.55
C ILE A 22 -10.36 0.84 -14.53
N SER A 23 -9.15 1.20 -14.08
CA SER A 23 -8.18 1.90 -14.93
C SER A 23 -7.75 1.09 -16.17
N MET A 24 -7.89 -0.24 -16.13
CA MET A 24 -7.51 -1.12 -17.24
C MET A 24 -8.57 -1.17 -18.35
N GLY A 25 -9.81 -0.74 -18.07
CA GLY A 25 -10.91 -0.74 -19.02
C GLY A 25 -11.04 -2.09 -19.75
N ASP A 26 -11.20 -2.03 -21.07
CA ASP A 26 -11.35 -3.22 -21.94
C ASP A 26 -10.04 -3.97 -22.22
N LYS A 27 -8.89 -3.46 -21.75
CA LYS A 27 -7.55 -4.00 -22.07
C LYS A 27 -7.02 -4.98 -21.02
N PHE A 28 -7.92 -5.65 -20.30
CA PHE A 28 -7.55 -6.62 -19.28
C PHE A 28 -6.70 -7.75 -19.88
N ASN A 29 -5.42 -7.78 -19.54
CA ASN A 29 -4.45 -8.75 -20.04
C ASN A 29 -3.50 -9.20 -18.91
N MET A 30 -2.72 -10.27 -19.15
CA MET A 30 -1.78 -10.81 -18.17
C MET A 30 -0.77 -9.79 -17.63
N LYS A 31 -0.35 -8.81 -18.45
CA LYS A 31 0.58 -7.75 -18.03
C LYS A 31 -0.11 -6.76 -17.09
N GLY A 32 -1.36 -6.40 -17.36
CA GLY A 32 -2.18 -5.60 -16.47
C GLY A 32 -2.38 -6.31 -15.13
N LEU A 33 -2.69 -7.60 -15.15
CA LEU A 33 -2.85 -8.39 -13.93
C LEU A 33 -1.59 -8.37 -13.04
N ALA A 34 -0.41 -8.56 -13.64
CA ALA A 34 0.87 -8.48 -12.94
C ALA A 34 1.11 -7.10 -12.31
N ILE A 35 0.70 -6.03 -13.00
CA ILE A 35 0.78 -4.66 -12.51
C ILE A 35 -0.15 -4.43 -11.31
N ILE A 36 -1.41 -4.90 -11.37
CA ILE A 36 -2.33 -4.81 -10.23
C ILE A 36 -1.70 -5.51 -9.01
N PHE A 37 -1.15 -6.70 -9.21
CA PHE A 37 -0.45 -7.41 -8.14
C PHE A 37 0.72 -6.61 -7.59
N ALA A 38 1.58 -6.02 -8.44
CA ALA A 38 2.70 -5.20 -7.99
C ALA A 38 2.25 -4.05 -7.09
N VAL A 39 1.11 -3.43 -7.39
CA VAL A 39 0.55 -2.31 -6.63
C VAL A 39 -0.11 -2.77 -5.32
N VAL A 40 -0.67 -3.98 -5.28
CA VAL A 40 -1.38 -4.49 -4.10
C VAL A 40 -0.44 -5.18 -3.10
N ILE A 41 0.63 -5.83 -3.57
CA ILE A 41 1.61 -6.56 -2.74
C ILE A 41 2.16 -5.72 -1.56
N PRO A 42 2.54 -4.45 -1.72
CA PRO A 42 3.02 -3.62 -0.63
C PRO A 42 2.05 -3.62 0.57
N TYR A 43 0.75 -3.53 0.33
CA TYR A 43 -0.22 -3.54 1.42
C TYR A 43 -0.23 -4.87 2.20
N PHE A 44 -0.05 -6.00 1.52
CA PHE A 44 0.11 -7.30 2.19
C PHE A 44 1.37 -7.37 3.04
N LEU A 45 2.48 -6.77 2.59
CA LEU A 45 3.69 -6.63 3.42
C LEU A 45 3.43 -5.75 4.66
N GLY A 46 2.65 -4.68 4.51
CA GLY A 46 2.18 -3.86 5.61
C GLY A 46 1.33 -4.62 6.63
N LEU A 47 0.43 -5.50 6.17
CA LEU A 47 -0.33 -6.42 7.04
C LEU A 47 0.62 -7.35 7.81
N GLY A 48 1.61 -7.93 7.12
CA GLY A 48 2.63 -8.77 7.75
C GLY A 48 3.44 -8.01 8.81
N LEU A 49 3.79 -6.76 8.55
CA LEU A 49 4.47 -5.90 9.52
C LEU A 49 3.60 -5.66 10.76
N LEU A 50 2.33 -5.28 10.58
CA LEU A 50 1.37 -5.06 11.68
C LEU A 50 1.14 -6.33 12.52
N PHE A 51 1.23 -7.50 11.90
CA PHE A 51 1.18 -8.79 12.58
C PHE A 51 2.40 -8.97 13.49
N TRP A 52 3.60 -8.70 12.96
CA TRP A 52 4.86 -8.96 13.65
C TRP A 52 5.15 -8.01 14.82
N VAL A 53 4.84 -6.71 14.70
CA VAL A 53 5.12 -5.71 15.74
C VAL A 53 4.25 -5.89 16.99
N LYS A 54 4.78 -5.78 18.20
CA LYS A 54 4.03 -5.95 19.47
C LYS A 54 3.95 -4.66 20.28
N SER A 55 4.99 -3.84 20.23
CA SER A 55 5.05 -2.57 20.91
C SER A 55 3.96 -1.61 20.41
N ARG A 56 3.35 -0.89 21.34
CA ARG A 56 2.28 0.07 21.03
C ARG A 56 2.77 1.16 20.07
N THR A 57 3.99 1.64 20.25
CA THR A 57 4.60 2.67 19.40
C THR A 57 4.80 2.17 17.98
N ALA A 58 5.39 0.98 17.79
CA ALA A 58 5.57 0.42 16.44
C ALA A 58 4.24 0.16 15.74
N VAL A 59 3.21 -0.32 16.47
CA VAL A 59 1.86 -0.46 15.93
C VAL A 59 1.31 0.88 15.44
N ILE A 60 1.42 1.95 16.23
CA ILE A 60 0.95 3.28 15.84
C ILE A 60 1.68 3.78 14.60
N THR A 61 3.01 3.70 14.59
CA THR A 61 3.83 4.16 13.47
C THR A 61 3.53 3.39 12.20
N ALA A 62 3.51 2.06 12.26
CA ALA A 62 3.18 1.23 11.10
C ALA A 62 1.75 1.52 10.60
N SER A 63 0.79 1.69 11.50
CA SER A 63 -0.59 2.05 11.13
C SER A 63 -0.67 3.39 10.42
N ALA A 64 0.02 4.42 10.93
CA ALA A 64 0.03 5.75 10.34
C ALA A 64 0.64 5.73 8.93
N VAL A 65 1.77 5.03 8.75
CA VAL A 65 2.39 4.88 7.43
C VAL A 65 1.45 4.16 6.47
N MET A 66 0.81 3.07 6.89
CA MET A 66 -0.13 2.33 6.05
C MET A 66 -1.32 3.19 5.61
N ILE A 67 -1.86 4.02 6.50
CA ILE A 67 -2.94 4.96 6.16
C ILE A 67 -2.46 5.96 5.11
N ILE A 68 -1.30 6.57 5.29
CA ILE A 68 -0.74 7.56 4.35
C ILE A 68 -0.51 6.92 2.97
N LEU A 69 0.12 5.74 2.93
CA LEU A 69 0.35 5.00 1.68
C LEU A 69 -0.97 4.65 0.98
N SER A 70 -1.99 4.27 1.74
CA SER A 70 -3.31 3.92 1.22
C SER A 70 -4.02 5.13 0.62
N MET A 71 -4.00 6.26 1.31
CA MET A 71 -4.60 7.51 0.83
C MET A 71 -3.89 8.01 -0.42
N LEU A 72 -2.55 8.06 -0.40
CA LEU A 72 -1.76 8.52 -1.53
C LEU A 72 -1.92 7.59 -2.74
N GLY A 73 -1.86 6.28 -2.51
CA GLY A 73 -2.03 5.28 -3.56
C GLY A 73 -3.39 5.33 -4.23
N THR A 74 -4.45 5.39 -3.43
CA THR A 74 -5.82 5.52 -3.94
C THR A 74 -6.01 6.84 -4.69
N TYR A 75 -5.48 7.95 -4.16
CA TYR A 75 -5.55 9.26 -4.81
C TYR A 75 -4.84 9.27 -6.17
N MET A 76 -3.65 8.69 -6.25
CA MET A 76 -2.90 8.60 -7.51
C MET A 76 -3.62 7.74 -8.54
N LEU A 77 -4.20 6.60 -8.13
CA LEU A 77 -4.99 5.77 -9.04
C LEU A 77 -6.24 6.52 -9.54
N TYR A 78 -6.97 7.16 -8.62
CA TYR A 78 -8.15 7.95 -8.96
C TYR A 78 -7.83 9.11 -9.93
N SER A 79 -6.76 9.87 -9.64
CA SER A 79 -6.34 10.98 -10.50
C SER A 79 -5.90 10.50 -11.89
N SER A 80 -5.29 9.31 -11.96
CA SER A 80 -4.87 8.70 -13.22
C SER A 80 -6.05 8.30 -14.12
N ILE A 81 -7.18 7.93 -13.52
CA ILE A 81 -8.41 7.55 -14.25
C ILE A 81 -9.14 8.80 -14.76
N ILE A 82 -9.24 9.85 -13.95
CA ILE A 82 -10.12 10.99 -14.24
C ILE A 82 -9.40 12.13 -14.97
N LEU A 83 -8.16 12.43 -14.61
CA LEU A 83 -7.49 13.64 -15.10
C LEU A 83 -6.66 13.36 -16.36
N HIS A 84 -6.07 12.17 -16.50
CA HIS A 84 -5.11 11.87 -17.57
C HIS A 84 -5.19 10.40 -18.07
N PRO A 85 -6.30 10.03 -18.72
CA PRO A 85 -6.61 8.64 -19.08
C PRO A 85 -5.61 7.96 -20.03
N ASP A 86 -4.88 8.73 -20.86
CA ASP A 86 -4.21 8.15 -22.04
C ASP A 86 -2.70 7.90 -21.88
N ALA A 87 -2.00 8.63 -20.99
CA ALA A 87 -0.53 8.54 -20.86
C ALA A 87 -0.01 8.46 -19.41
N GLN A 88 -0.66 9.14 -18.45
CA GLN A 88 -0.25 9.06 -17.04
C GLN A 88 -0.87 7.87 -16.31
N SER A 89 -2.02 7.36 -16.78
CA SER A 89 -2.67 6.15 -16.25
C SER A 89 -1.69 4.99 -16.13
N GLY A 90 -0.96 4.67 -17.21
CA GLY A 90 0.06 3.62 -17.21
C GLY A 90 1.27 3.90 -16.31
N LEU A 91 1.70 5.16 -16.19
CA LEU A 91 2.90 5.51 -15.40
C LEU A 91 2.64 5.37 -13.89
N VAL A 92 1.44 5.71 -13.43
CA VAL A 92 1.05 5.59 -12.01
C VAL A 92 1.20 4.16 -11.52
N PHE A 93 0.92 3.17 -12.36
CA PHE A 93 1.09 1.76 -12.06
C PHE A 93 2.52 1.30 -11.82
N PHE A 94 3.51 1.99 -12.39
CA PHE A 94 4.92 1.73 -12.13
C PHE A 94 5.42 2.53 -10.94
N VAL A 95 4.99 3.79 -10.82
CA VAL A 95 5.41 4.69 -9.74
C VAL A 95 4.90 4.19 -8.39
N LEU A 96 3.65 3.70 -8.33
CA LEU A 96 3.03 3.24 -7.09
C LEU A 96 3.86 2.22 -6.31
N PRO A 97 4.13 1.04 -6.87
CA PRO A 97 4.93 0.04 -6.17
C PRO A 97 6.33 0.56 -5.84
N VAL A 98 6.96 1.31 -6.76
CA VAL A 98 8.33 1.82 -6.58
C VAL A 98 8.46 2.72 -5.36
N TYR A 99 7.46 3.54 -5.01
CA TYR A 99 7.51 4.32 -3.76
C TYR A 99 7.03 3.53 -2.54
N GLN A 100 6.06 2.62 -2.71
CA GLN A 100 5.47 1.90 -1.57
C GLN A 100 6.46 0.91 -0.95
N PHE A 101 7.22 0.17 -1.76
CA PHE A 101 8.18 -0.83 -1.25
C PHE A 101 9.26 -0.22 -0.34
N PRO A 102 9.99 0.84 -0.73
CA PRO A 102 10.98 1.48 0.13
C PRO A 102 10.39 2.02 1.43
N ILE A 103 9.20 2.64 1.38
CA ILE A 103 8.56 3.20 2.58
C ILE A 103 8.20 2.07 3.56
N ILE A 104 7.66 0.96 3.08
CA ILE A 104 7.35 -0.19 3.92
C ILE A 104 8.61 -0.81 4.50
N LEU A 105 9.69 -0.93 3.72
CA LEU A 105 10.96 -1.44 4.18
C LEU A 105 11.55 -0.57 5.30
N ILE A 106 11.59 0.75 5.09
CA ILE A 106 12.06 1.71 6.10
C ILE A 106 11.22 1.60 7.37
N THR A 107 9.89 1.50 7.22
CA THR A 107 8.97 1.36 8.35
C THR A 107 9.21 0.04 9.11
N ALA A 108 9.47 -1.05 8.40
CA ALA A 108 9.78 -2.34 8.99
C ALA A 108 11.10 -2.30 9.78
N VAL A 109 12.14 -1.68 9.22
CA VAL A 109 13.43 -1.48 9.91
C VAL A 109 13.24 -0.64 11.17
N PHE A 110 12.51 0.45 11.08
CA PHE A 110 12.25 1.33 12.23
C PHE A 110 11.45 0.61 13.33
N ALA A 111 10.42 -0.13 12.92
CA ALA A 111 9.63 -0.96 13.83
C ALA A 111 10.49 -2.03 14.52
N PHE A 112 11.41 -2.68 13.80
CA PHE A 112 12.35 -3.65 14.38
C PHE A 112 13.17 -3.04 15.53
N PHE A 113 13.73 -1.84 15.33
CA PHE A 113 14.49 -1.18 16.39
C PHE A 113 13.63 -0.77 17.60
N MET A 114 12.38 -0.36 17.37
CA MET A 114 11.44 -0.07 18.45
C MET A 114 11.09 -1.31 19.27
N GLU A 115 10.83 -2.44 18.61
CA GLU A 115 10.56 -3.72 19.29
C GLU A 115 11.74 -4.14 20.15
N ARG A 116 12.98 -4.03 19.64
CA ARG A 116 14.17 -4.40 20.40
C ARG A 116 14.33 -3.58 21.67
N LYS A 117 14.05 -2.27 21.60
CA LYS A 117 14.12 -1.37 22.77
C LYS A 117 13.01 -1.60 23.78
N ALA A 118 11.85 -2.10 23.36
CA ALA A 118 10.73 -2.39 24.27
C ALA A 118 10.94 -3.67 25.09
N VAL A 119 11.87 -4.55 24.66
CA VAL A 119 12.19 -5.83 25.32
C VAL A 119 13.42 -5.73 26.24
N SER A 120 14.26 -4.70 26.07
CA SER A 120 15.42 -4.40 26.94
C SER A 120 15.03 -3.58 28.15
#